data_AF-A0A9D1GSN4-F1
#
_entry.id   AF-A0A9D1GSN4-F1
#
_cell.length_a   1.000
_cell.length_b   1.000
_cell.length_c   1.000
_cell.angle_alpha   90.00
_cell.angle_beta   90.00
_cell.angle_gamma   90.00
#
_symmetry.space_group_name_H-M   'P 1'
#
loop_
_entity.id
_entity.type
_entity.pdbx_description
1 polymer ?
#
loop_
_entity_poly.entity_id
_entity_poly.type
_entity_poly.pdbx_seq_one_letter_code
_entity_poly.pdbx_strand_id
1 'polypeptide(L)' 'MSDNIQQKIDYNKWLESEKLHKDMCGSYDFCHYCDKSLTNPCAHAVDAIEKALKETAYRKTGK' A
#
# COMPACT_ATOMS: atom_id res chain seq x y z
N MET A 1 -11.38 3.21 -10.96
CA MET A 1 -11.84 3.81 -9.69
C MET A 1 -10.76 3.59 -8.63
N SER A 2 -9.65 4.33 -8.72
CA SER A 2 -8.48 4.16 -7.85
C SER A 2 -8.57 5.03 -6.58
N ASP A 3 -9.42 6.06 -6.59
CA ASP A 3 -9.62 7.00 -5.49
C ASP A 3 -10.13 6.36 -4.21
N ASN A 4 -10.99 5.35 -4.30
CA ASN A 4 -11.57 4.71 -3.11
C ASN A 4 -10.51 3.97 -2.27
N ILE A 5 -9.52 3.38 -2.94
CA ILE A 5 -8.41 2.68 -2.26
C ILE A 5 -7.47 3.68 -1.61
N GLN A 6 -7.12 4.78 -2.31
CA GLN A 6 -6.27 5.84 -1.76
C GLN A 6 -6.89 6.46 -0.51
N GLN A 7 -8.18 6.81 -0.56
CA GLN A 7 -8.92 7.36 0.58
C GLN A 7 -8.92 6.43 1.79
N LYS A 8 -9.10 5.12 1.56
CA LYS A 8 -9.07 4.12 2.64
C LYS A 8 -7.68 3.99 3.24
N ILE A 9 -6.62 4.01 2.42
CA ILE A 9 -5.24 3.98 2.89
C ILE A 9 -4.94 5.24 3.70
N ASP A 10 -5.31 6.42 3.20
CA ASP A 10 -5.05 7.68 3.89
C ASP A 10 -5.76 7.76 5.24
N TYR A 11 -7.02 7.29 5.31
CA TYR A 11 -7.75 7.20 6.58
C TYR A 11 -7.06 6.27 7.59
N ASN A 12 -6.66 5.07 7.16
CA ASN A 12 -5.95 4.13 8.03
C ASN A 12 -4.60 4.68 8.50
N LYS A 13 -3.83 5.27 7.59
CA LYS A 13 -2.55 5.91 7.90
C LYS A 13 -2.71 7.03 8.91
N TRP A 14 -3.74 7.86 8.75
CA TRP A 14 -4.07 8.92 9.69
C TRP A 14 -4.42 8.36 11.06
N LEU A 15 -5.32 7.36 11.12
CA LEU A 15 -5.73 6.72 12.37
C LEU A 15 -4.55 6.09 13.12
N GLU A 16 -3.66 5.39 12.41
CA GLU A 16 -2.45 4.81 13.01
C GLU A 16 -1.44 5.89 13.43
N SER A 17 -1.30 6.96 12.64
CA SER A 17 -0.46 8.10 12.99
C SER A 17 -0.94 8.80 14.26
N GLU A 18 -2.26 8.92 14.45
CA GLU A 18 -2.84 9.46 15.69
C GLU A 18 -2.58 8.52 16.87
N LYS A 19 -2.76 7.22 16.67
CA LYS A 19 -2.57 6.22 17.73
C LYS A 19 -1.12 6.06 18.18
N LEU A 20 -0.18 6.15 17.24
CA LEU A 20 1.26 5.99 17.48
C LEU A 20 1.98 7.32 17.68
N HIS A 21 1.28 8.45 17.54
CA HIS A 21 1.83 9.80 17.55
C HIS A 21 3.07 9.97 16.66
N LYS A 22 3.08 9.29 15.50
CA LYS A 22 4.22 9.25 14.58
C LYS A 22 3.72 9.17 13.14
N ASP A 23 4.41 9.86 12.22
CA ASP A 23 4.13 9.73 10.79
C ASP A 23 4.36 8.29 10.29
N MET A 24 3.28 7.70 9.78
CA MET A 24 3.26 6.35 9.23
C MET A 24 3.56 6.33 7.72
N CYS A 25 3.69 7.49 7.07
CA CYS A 25 4.20 7.58 5.71
C CYS A 25 5.62 7.01 5.62
N GLY A 26 5.89 6.13 4.66
CA GLY A 26 7.19 5.46 4.57
C GLY A 26 7.34 4.24 5.48
N SER A 27 6.40 3.98 6.40
CA SER A 27 6.51 2.87 7.36
C SER A 27 5.93 1.55 6.86
N TYR A 28 5.16 1.55 5.77
CA TYR A 28 4.55 0.33 5.19
C TYR A 28 5.37 -0.22 4.03
N ASP A 29 5.28 -1.53 3.78
CA ASP A 29 5.97 -2.20 2.66
C ASP A 29 5.65 -1.58 1.29
N PHE A 30 4.40 -1.16 1.10
CA PHE A 30 3.98 -0.47 -0.13
C PHE A 30 4.54 0.92 -0.28
N CYS A 31 5.02 1.56 0.79
CA CYS A 31 5.65 2.87 0.65
C CYS A 31 6.94 2.81 -0.18
N HIS A 32 7.60 1.65 -0.28
CA HIS A 32 8.76 1.46 -1.15
C HIS A 32 8.40 1.54 -2.64
N TYR A 33 7.18 1.15 -2.99
CA TYR A 33 6.66 1.15 -4.36
C TYR A 33 5.78 2.38 -4.65
N CYS A 34 5.71 3.32 -3.72
CA CYS A 34 4.92 4.53 -3.82
C CYS A 34 5.61 5.55 -4.74
N ASP A 35 5.02 5.80 -5.90
CA ASP A 35 5.50 6.80 -6.85
C ASP A 35 4.67 8.08 -6.77
N LYS A 36 5.22 9.10 -6.10
CA LYS A 36 4.58 10.40 -5.88
C LYS A 36 4.32 11.20 -7.16
N SER A 37 4.85 10.77 -8.31
CA SER A 37 4.53 11.38 -9.61
C SER A 37 3.15 10.94 -10.14
N LEU A 38 2.59 9.86 -9.60
CA LEU A 38 1.30 9.32 -10.00
C LEU A 38 0.15 9.94 -9.21
N THR A 39 -1.02 10.03 -9.84
CA THR A 39 -2.28 10.27 -9.14
C THR A 39 -2.58 9.06 -8.25
N ASN A 40 -2.78 9.28 -6.94
CA ASN A 40 -3.06 8.23 -5.95
C ASN A 40 -1.91 7.22 -5.73
N PRO A 41 -0.72 7.69 -5.30
CA PRO A 41 0.51 6.92 -5.35
C PRO A 41 0.53 5.71 -4.40
N CYS A 42 -0.16 5.79 -3.25
CA CYS A 42 -0.26 4.67 -2.31
C CYS A 42 -1.19 3.58 -2.84
N ALA A 43 -2.30 3.95 -3.49
CA ALA A 43 -3.22 2.98 -4.09
C ALA A 43 -2.54 2.19 -5.21
N HIS A 44 -1.76 2.86 -6.05
CA HIS A 44 -0.95 2.21 -7.08
C HIS A 44 0.09 1.25 -6.50
N ALA A 45 0.74 1.63 -5.41
CA ALA A 45 1.70 0.77 -4.73
C ALA A 45 1.07 -0.47 -4.09
N VAL A 46 -0.12 -0.31 -3.48
CA VAL A 46 -0.88 -1.44 -2.93
C VAL A 46 -1.33 -2.38 -4.03
N ASP A 47 -1.86 -1.88 -5.16
CA ASP A 47 -2.22 -2.72 -6.30
C ASP A 47 -1.01 -3.51 -6.86
N ALA A 48 0.15 -2.85 -6.96
CA ALA A 48 1.39 -3.50 -7.40
C ALA A 48 1.83 -4.62 -6.45
N ILE A 49 1.77 -4.39 -5.13
CA ILE A 49 2.10 -5.42 -4.14
C ILE A 49 1.05 -6.50 -4.08
N GLU A 50 -0.25 -6.20 -4.15
CA GLU A 50 -1.30 -7.21 -4.16
C GLU A 50 -1.17 -8.13 -5.37
N LYS A 51 -0.79 -7.59 -6.54
CA LYS A 51 -0.46 -8.39 -7.72
C LYS A 51 0.78 -9.25 -7.49
N ALA A 52 1.86 -8.67 -6.98
CA ALA A 52 3.10 -9.40 -6.66
C ALA A 52 2.86 -10.50 -5.60
N LEU A 53 2.04 -10.24 -4.57
CA LEU A 53 1.67 -11.19 -3.53
C LEU A 53 0.78 -12.30 -4.09
N LYS A 54 -0.17 -12.01 -4.98
CA LYS A 54 -0.98 -13.04 -5.65
C LYS A 54 -0.13 -13.92 -6.56
N GLU A 55 0.80 -13.35 -7.31
CA GLU A 55 1.74 -14.10 -8.16
C GLU A 55 2.72 -14.97 -7.35
N THR A 56 3.24 -14.44 -6.24
CA THR A 56 4.12 -15.20 -5.33
C THR A 56 3.37 -16.22 -4.48
N ALA A 57 2.12 -15.95 -4.09
CA ALA A 57 1.24 -16.90 -3.42
C ALA A 57 0.83 -18.06 -4.33
N TYR A 58 0.63 -17.80 -5.64
CA TYR A 58 0.43 -18.85 -6.64
C TYR A 58 1.70 -19.69 -6.86
N ARG A 59 2.90 -19.11 -6.67
CA ARG A 59 4.19 -19.82 -6.67
C ARG A 59 4.48 -20.63 -5.38
N LYS A 60 3.47 -20.98 -4.57
CA LYS A 60 3.67 -21.99 -3.52
C LYS A 60 3.73 -23.40 -4.12
N THR A 61 4.98 -23.88 -4.21
CA THR A 61 5.39 -25.30 -4.16
C THR A 61 4.91 -26.21 -5.29
N GLY A 62 5.58 -26.10 -6.44
CA GLY A 62 5.92 -27.29 -7.23
C GLY A 62 7.24 -27.85 -6.72
N LYS A 63 7.19 -28.78 -5.75
CA LYS A 63 8.28 -29.72 -5.52
C LYS A 63 7.72 -31.03 -5.03
#